data_AF-A0AAW6FAR2-F1
#
_entry.id   AF-A0AAW6FAR2-F1
#
_cell.length_a   1.000
_cell.length_b   1.000
_cell.length_c   1.000
_cell.angle_alpha   90.00
_cell.angle_beta   90.00
_cell.angle_gamma   90.00
#
_symmetry.space_group_name_H-M   'P 1'
#
loop_
_entity.id
_entity.type
_entity.pdbx_description
1 polymer ?
#
loop_
_entity_poly.entity_id
_entity_poly.type
_entity_poly.pdbx_seq_one_letter_code
_entity_poly.pdbx_strand_id
1 'polypeptide(L)' 'MLRSFPHYQQLDSMDCGPSCLRMIAKFYGRVYSIQNLREKAFITREGVSMLGISEAAEAIGFRTQGVRITVE' A
#
# COMPACT_ATOMS: atom_id res chain seq x y z
N MET A 1 11.48 18.37 14.48
CA MET A 1 10.76 17.15 14.90
C MET A 1 10.54 16.28 13.66
N LEU A 2 11.16 15.10 13.61
CA LEU A 2 10.77 14.10 12.62
C LEU A 2 9.34 13.66 12.97
N ARG A 3 8.40 13.78 12.03
CA ARG A 3 7.05 13.27 12.22
C ARG A 3 7.15 11.74 12.28
N SER A 4 6.54 11.13 13.30
CA SER A 4 6.48 9.67 13.40
C SER A 4 5.85 9.09 12.14
N PHE A 5 6.40 7.97 11.65
CA PHE A 5 5.82 7.29 10.50
C PHE A 5 4.42 6.77 10.86
N PRO A 6 3.38 7.02 10.04
CA PRO A 6 2.05 6.55 10.33
C PRO A 6 1.99 5.04 10.41
N HIS A 7 1.32 4.52 11.43
CA HIS A 7 1.04 3.09 11.56
C HIS A 7 -0.46 2.85 11.40
N TYR A 8 -0.81 1.95 10.48
CA TYR A 8 -2.16 1.43 10.32
C TYR A 8 -2.12 -0.08 10.47
N GLN A 9 -2.85 -0.60 11.45
CA GLN A 9 -3.06 -2.04 11.58
C GLN A 9 -3.92 -2.53 10.42
N GLN A 10 -3.51 -3.65 9.80
CA GLN A 10 -4.31 -4.31 8.78
C GLN A 10 -5.61 -4.85 9.40
N LEU A 11 -6.74 -4.58 8.75
CA LEU A 11 -8.06 -4.98 9.28
C LEU A 11 -8.42 -6.42 8.90
N ASP A 12 -7.87 -6.90 7.79
CA ASP A 12 -7.94 -8.28 7.34
C ASP A 12 -6.53 -8.88 7.23
N SER A 13 -6.41 -10.20 7.39
CA SER A 13 -5.19 -10.96 7.12
C SER A 13 -4.59 -10.71 5.72
N MET A 14 -5.44 -10.42 4.73
CA MET A 14 -5.09 -10.23 3.33
C MET A 14 -4.75 -8.78 2.98
N ASP A 15 -4.91 -7.83 3.92
CA ASP A 15 -4.75 -6.40 3.67
C ASP A 15 -3.30 -5.88 3.78
N CYS A 16 -2.30 -6.76 3.86
CA CYS A 16 -0.92 -6.35 4.11
C CYS A 16 -0.43 -5.30 3.09
N GLY A 17 -0.67 -5.51 1.79
CA GLY A 17 -0.29 -4.56 0.73
C GLY A 17 -1.07 -3.23 0.77
N PRO A 18 -2.42 -3.22 0.75
CA PRO A 18 -3.19 -1.96 0.87
C PRO A 18 -2.91 -1.19 2.15
N SER A 19 -2.62 -1.88 3.26
CA SER A 19 -2.27 -1.23 4.53
C SER A 19 -0.91 -0.53 4.45
N CYS A 20 0.09 -1.17 3.83
CA CYS A 20 1.38 -0.55 3.55
C CYS A 20 1.21 0.70 2.66
N LEU A 21 0.43 0.62 1.58
CA LEU A 21 0.15 1.78 0.73
C LEU A 21 -0.55 2.91 1.51
N ARG A 22 -1.45 2.57 2.44
CA ARG A 22 -2.13 3.55 3.30
C ARG A 22 -1.16 4.30 4.20
N MET A 23 -0.21 3.58 4.82
CA MET A 23 0.81 4.18 5.67
C MET A 23 1.74 5.10 4.87
N ILE A 24 2.21 4.66 3.70
CA ILE A 24 3.05 5.46 2.80
C ILE A 24 2.28 6.70 2.32
N ALA A 25 1.05 6.56 1.85
CA ALA A 25 0.22 7.68 1.42
C ALA A 25 0.02 8.71 2.54
N LYS A 26 -0.27 8.24 3.76
CA LYS A 26 -0.45 9.10 4.93
C LYS A 26 0.80 9.87 5.29
N PHE A 27 1.98 9.23 5.15
CA PHE A 27 3.26 9.87 5.40
C PHE A 27 3.47 11.07 4.46
N TYR A 28 3.07 10.92 3.19
CA TYR A 28 3.08 12.00 2.19
C TYR A 28 1.85 12.93 2.24
N GLY A 29 1.05 12.89 3.32
CA GLY A 29 -0.07 13.80 3.53
C GLY A 29 -1.36 13.45 2.78
N ARG A 30 -1.42 12.28 2.12
CA ARG A 30 -2.62 11.79 1.41
C ARG A 30 -3.39 10.80 2.29
N VAL A 31 -4.71 10.97 2.40
CA VAL A 31 -5.56 10.12 3.24
C VAL A 31 -6.49 9.32 2.35
N TYR A 32 -6.39 7.99 2.42
CA TYR A 32 -7.27 7.07 1.72
C TYR A 32 -7.94 6.11 2.70
N SER A 33 -9.17 5.70 2.37
CA SER A 33 -9.82 4.57 3.05
C SER A 33 -9.15 3.27 2.60
N ILE A 34 -9.20 2.25 3.46
CA ILE A 34 -8.64 0.93 3.11
C ILE A 34 -9.43 0.30 1.95
N GLN A 35 -10.75 0.51 1.88
CA GLN A 35 -11.63 0.07 0.80
C GLN A 35 -11.21 0.66 -0.55
N ASN A 36 -10.91 1.95 -0.61
CA ASN A 36 -10.43 2.58 -1.85
C ASN A 36 -9.11 1.94 -2.34
N LEU A 37 -8.21 1.60 -1.41
CA LEU A 37 -6.94 0.96 -1.75
C LEU A 37 -7.11 -0.51 -2.12
N ARG A 38 -8.06 -1.23 -1.50
CA ARG A 38 -8.43 -2.60 -1.86
C ARG A 38 -8.93 -2.69 -3.30
N GLU A 39 -9.82 -1.78 -3.69
CA GLU A 39 -10.36 -1.69 -5.04
C GLU A 39 -9.26 -1.40 -6.07
N LYS A 40 -8.40 -0.42 -5.78
CA LYS A 40 -7.29 -0.04 -6.67
C LYS A 40 -6.22 -1.10 -6.82
N ALA A 41 -6.03 -1.93 -5.78
CA ALA A 41 -5.02 -2.98 -5.78
C ALA A 41 -5.53 -4.33 -6.28
N PHE A 42 -6.81 -4.40 -6.68
CA PHE A 42 -7.46 -5.64 -7.13
C PHE A 42 -7.26 -6.80 -6.13
N ILE A 43 -7.45 -6.51 -4.83
CA ILE A 43 -7.26 -7.50 -3.78
C ILE A 43 -8.20 -8.69 -3.98
N THR A 44 -7.68 -9.89 -3.77
CA THR A 44 -8.45 -11.14 -3.82
C THR A 44 -8.48 -11.80 -2.45
N ARG A 45 -9.13 -12.96 -2.36
CA ARG A 45 -9.09 -13.80 -1.16
C ARG A 45 -7.70 -14.36 -0.85
N GLU A 46 -6.79 -14.33 -1.82
CA GLU A 46 -5.39 -14.76 -1.68
C GLU A 46 -4.46 -13.57 -1.34
N GLY A 47 -5.02 -12.37 -1.15
CA GLY A 47 -4.26 -11.15 -0.94
C GLY A 47 -4.03 -10.39 -2.25
N VAL A 48 -2.87 -9.75 -2.34
CA VAL A 48 -2.54 -8.82 -3.41
C VAL A 48 -1.19 -9.15 -4.03
N SER A 49 -1.08 -9.00 -5.35
CA SER A 49 0.17 -9.19 -6.07
C SER A 49 1.05 -7.94 -6.03
N MET A 50 2.35 -8.09 -6.29
CA MET A 50 3.26 -6.94 -6.43
C MET A 50 2.84 -6.01 -7.58
N LEU A 51 2.27 -6.56 -8.66
CA LEU A 51 1.72 -5.76 -9.76
C LEU A 51 0.53 -4.92 -9.26
N GLY A 52 -0.43 -5.52 -8.56
CA GLY A 52 -1.59 -4.81 -8.02
C GLY A 52 -1.21 -3.70 -7.03
N ILE A 53 -0.17 -3.92 -6.21
CA ILE A 53 0.38 -2.87 -5.34
C ILE A 53 0.95 -1.71 -6.18
N SER A 54 1.71 -2.01 -7.23
CA SER A 54 2.30 -0.99 -8.11
C SER A 54 1.22 -0.18 -8.82
N GLU A 55 0.24 -0.83 -9.43
CA GLU A 55 -0.89 -0.18 -10.11
C GLU A 55 -1.71 0.69 -9.15
N ALA A 56 -1.97 0.20 -7.93
CA ALA A 56 -2.67 0.98 -6.92
C ALA A 56 -1.90 2.23 -6.50
N ALA A 57 -0.57 2.12 -6.33
CA ALA A 57 0.29 3.23 -5.97
C ALA A 57 0.32 4.29 -7.09
N GLU A 58 0.43 3.88 -8.35
CA GLU A 58 0.36 4.78 -9.51
C GLU A 58 -1.01 5.44 -9.62
N ALA A 59 -2.09 4.69 -9.40
CA ALA A 59 -3.46 5.20 -9.42
C ALA A 59 -3.76 6.22 -8.30
N ILE A 60 -2.98 6.24 -7.21
CA ILE A 60 -3.03 7.27 -6.17
C ILE A 60 -1.95 8.35 -6.34
N GLY A 61 -1.29 8.39 -7.49
CA GLY A 61 -0.39 9.46 -7.91
C GLY A 61 1.04 9.34 -7.37
N PHE A 62 1.52 8.12 -7.12
CA PHE A 62 2.94 7.83 -6.96
C PHE A 62 3.56 7.41 -8.30
N ARG A 63 4.90 7.46 -8.36
CA ARG A 63 5.68 6.77 -9.38
C ARG A 63 6.36 5.60 -8.71
N THR A 64 6.17 4.38 -9.21
CA THR A 64 6.71 3.17 -8.59
C THR A 64 7.64 2.41 -9.52
N GLN A 65 8.47 1.55 -8.93
CA GLN A 65 9.31 0.61 -9.65
C GLN A 65 9.40 -0.68 -8.82
N GLY A 66 9.04 -1.81 -9.43
CA GLY A 66 9.27 -3.12 -8.84
C GLY A 66 10.74 -3.52 -8.98
N VAL A 67 11.36 -3.94 -7.90
CA VAL A 67 12.76 -4.41 -7.87
C VAL A 67 12.85 -5.76 -7.18
N ARG A 68 13.80 -6.60 -7.62
CA ARG A 68 14.17 -7.83 -6.92
C ARG A 68 15.39 -7.53 -6.06
N ILE A 69 15.26 -7.74 -4.75
CA ILE A 69 16.36 -7.60 -3.79
C ILE A 69 16.77 -8.97 -3.25
N THR A 70 18.06 -9.15 -2.98
CA THR A 70 18.58 -10.28 -2.21
C THR A 70 18.63 -9.87 -0.75
N VAL A 71 18.19 -10.76 0.13
CA VAL A 71 18.36 -10.58 1.58
C VAL A 71 19.74 -11.14 1.93
N GLU A 72 20.56 -10.36 2.64
CA GLU A 72 21.83 -10.85 3.21
C GLU A 72 21.59 -11.85 4.35
#